data_AF-A0A1V6MWH5-F1
#
_entry.id   AF-A0A1V6MWH5-F1
#
_cell.length_a   1.000
_cell.length_b   1.000
_cell.length_c   1.000
_cell.angle_alpha   90.00
_cell.angle_beta   90.00
_cell.angle_gamma   90.00
#
_symmetry.space_group_name_H-M   'P 1'
#
loop_
_entity.id
_entity.type
_entity.pdbx_description
1 polymer ?
#
loop_
_entity_poly.entity_id
_entity_poly.type
_entity_poly.pdbx_seq_one_letter_code
_entity_poly.pdbx_strand_id
1 'polypeptide(L)'
;MQDTPTPTPLPVADLARLFSAPDPPPFALVRRHPHDGSAGDPFDVYIGTMHTVRRVTDLPSGPPRPGGGPHALAVLPYRCLAERGLDCRDDGTPVRVLRIRRWHTADTAALTAALAAVRPGGDLRWEEAGFDDTDEEYAGRVRDLLAHEVAHTGLHVLIRRDFTARLPCHGAAAVGELFGRLSAAEHGAHWTFAVHTGGPRGAALAGASPQGHVGVERGRVVMHPMCGTLRLPPGGLPAAEDLAAFLRDRKETEELGAVVDAELAMLCRVTTGDVRLEGPGLRPLARVLHTECRISGTAALDVRHTLAGTLFAATAVGRPFAEACSVIARRGPSGRGYYGGSIALLGHDASGGEQVDTAVLIRTFELSGRGTVKLSVGATVGPRSVPADEAAETRAKASALLSVFESTAATAPGDTAAGRRRADPGPGDPVPHDAPAGRDTPAAAQGDGASGGRTRGHRRTGPRSTAPVDPAAWPSVSAELDRRRALLSAHWRGRSRPAAGRLPAARCCSSTRGARRRRRSPSCCADSAAPSRCGPPSTWPTRPGCALGTPWRPTPGPAQLTSRSPRSGSVPGTR
;
A
#
# COMPACT_ATOMS: atom_id res chain seq x y z
N MET A 1 -33.52 -13.99 -15.84
CA MET A 1 -32.75 -12.93 -15.16
C MET A 1 -31.90 -13.59 -14.09
N GLN A 2 -30.62 -13.25 -14.03
CA GLN A 2 -29.75 -13.51 -12.87
C GLN A 2 -29.14 -12.16 -12.53
N ASP A 3 -29.31 -11.72 -11.28
CA ASP A 3 -29.16 -10.31 -10.95
C ASP A 3 -27.70 -9.87 -10.94
N THR A 4 -27.48 -8.64 -11.43
CA THR A 4 -26.29 -7.86 -11.11
C THR A 4 -26.14 -7.84 -9.59
N PRO A 5 -25.01 -8.29 -9.02
CA PRO A 5 -24.78 -8.21 -7.59
C PRO A 5 -24.42 -6.76 -7.21
N THR A 6 -25.40 -5.87 -7.24
CA THR A 6 -25.33 -4.59 -6.52
C THR A 6 -25.19 -4.93 -5.03
N PRO A 7 -24.34 -4.22 -4.24
CA PRO A 7 -24.27 -4.43 -2.80
C PRO A 7 -25.65 -4.24 -2.17
N THR A 8 -26.14 -5.27 -1.50
CA THR A 8 -27.40 -5.22 -0.74
C THR A 8 -27.11 -4.96 0.73
N PRO A 9 -27.87 -4.11 1.44
CA PRO A 9 -27.68 -3.92 2.88
C PRO A 9 -27.83 -5.25 3.63
N LEU A 10 -26.85 -5.60 4.48
CA LEU A 10 -26.89 -6.79 5.32
C LEU A 10 -27.70 -6.48 6.60
N PRO A 11 -28.79 -7.19 6.90
CA PRO A 11 -29.51 -6.99 8.15
C PRO A 11 -28.62 -7.24 9.37
N VAL A 12 -28.81 -6.45 10.43
CA VAL A 12 -28.07 -6.59 11.70
C VAL A 12 -28.12 -8.02 12.23
N ALA A 13 -29.27 -8.69 12.09
CA ALA A 13 -29.46 -10.09 12.48
C ALA A 13 -28.61 -11.08 11.66
N ASP A 14 -28.33 -10.80 10.38
CA ASP A 14 -27.46 -11.63 9.54
C ASP A 14 -25.98 -11.38 9.79
N LEU A 15 -25.60 -10.13 10.08
CA LEU A 15 -24.24 -9.81 10.55
C LEU A 15 -23.97 -10.43 11.93
N ALA A 16 -24.95 -10.41 12.84
CA ALA A 16 -24.88 -11.13 14.11
C ALA A 16 -24.77 -12.64 13.91
N ARG A 17 -25.59 -13.25 13.03
CA ARG A 17 -25.48 -14.67 12.65
C ARG A 17 -24.10 -15.03 12.07
N LEU A 18 -23.48 -14.15 11.29
CA LEU A 18 -22.13 -14.36 10.75
C LEU A 18 -21.06 -14.42 11.85
N PHE A 19 -21.22 -13.63 12.91
CA PHE A 19 -20.29 -13.57 14.03
C PHE A 19 -20.53 -14.63 15.12
N SER A 20 -21.76 -15.12 15.29
CA SER A 20 -22.11 -16.17 16.27
C SER A 20 -22.19 -17.59 15.71
N ALA A 21 -22.08 -17.77 14.39
CA ALA A 21 -22.04 -19.10 13.77
C ALA A 21 -20.89 -19.95 14.36
N PRO A 22 -21.17 -21.20 14.84
CA PRO A 22 -20.11 -22.10 15.32
C PRO A 22 -19.14 -22.52 14.22
N ASP A 23 -19.61 -22.63 12.98
CA ASP A 23 -18.79 -22.78 11.78
C ASP A 23 -19.07 -21.59 10.84
N PRO A 24 -18.39 -20.45 11.04
CA PRO A 24 -18.61 -19.25 10.25
C PRO A 24 -17.99 -19.43 8.85
N PRO A 25 -18.71 -19.10 7.76
CA PRO A 25 -18.15 -19.17 6.42
C PRO A 25 -17.00 -18.17 6.25
N PRO A 26 -16.09 -18.38 5.29
CA PRO A 26 -15.09 -17.38 4.92
C PRO A 26 -15.72 -16.03 4.53
N PHE A 27 -15.26 -14.96 5.14
CA PHE A 27 -15.75 -13.60 4.90
C PHE A 27 -14.64 -12.56 4.90
N ALA A 28 -14.94 -11.38 4.34
CA ALA A 28 -14.13 -10.19 4.50
C ALA A 28 -15.02 -8.96 4.73
N LEU A 29 -14.59 -8.08 5.64
CA LEU A 29 -15.14 -6.75 5.87
C LEU A 29 -14.11 -5.76 5.30
N VAL A 30 -14.53 -4.83 4.44
CA VAL A 30 -13.60 -3.89 3.78
C VAL A 30 -14.21 -2.49 3.69
N ARG A 31 -13.59 -1.52 4.36
CA ARG A 31 -13.84 -0.08 4.16
C ARG A 31 -12.71 0.47 3.29
N ARG A 32 -13.04 0.89 2.06
CA ARG A 32 -12.10 1.50 1.12
C ARG A 32 -12.29 3.01 1.17
N HIS A 33 -11.18 3.74 1.27
CA HIS A 33 -11.18 5.18 1.46
C HIS A 33 -10.63 5.83 0.18
N PRO A 34 -11.45 6.55 -0.61
CA PRO A 34 -10.97 7.18 -1.84
C PRO A 34 -9.85 8.21 -1.58
N HIS A 35 -9.00 8.47 -2.57
CA HIS A 35 -7.85 9.36 -2.39
C HIS A 35 -8.21 10.81 -2.05
N ASP A 36 -9.43 11.26 -2.34
CA ASP A 36 -9.96 12.58 -1.96
C ASP A 36 -10.42 12.69 -0.48
N GLY A 37 -10.40 11.59 0.27
CA GLY A 37 -10.83 11.54 1.68
C GLY A 37 -12.33 11.40 1.91
N SER A 38 -13.15 11.20 0.86
CA SER A 38 -14.62 11.09 0.92
C SER A 38 -15.17 9.79 1.57
N ALA A 39 -14.39 9.14 2.42
CA ALA A 39 -14.68 7.82 2.96
C ALA A 39 -15.85 7.81 3.97
N GLY A 40 -17.05 7.45 3.49
CA GLY A 40 -18.25 7.31 4.33
C GLY A 40 -18.41 5.95 5.01
N ASP A 41 -19.52 5.81 5.73
CA ASP A 41 -20.28 4.56 5.76
C ASP A 41 -21.11 4.44 4.48
N PRO A 42 -21.40 3.23 3.96
CA PRO A 42 -21.12 1.91 4.56
C PRO A 42 -19.73 1.33 4.21
N PHE A 43 -19.43 0.16 4.78
CA PHE A 43 -18.34 -0.73 4.36
C PHE A 43 -18.87 -1.97 3.61
N ASP A 44 -18.02 -2.57 2.78
CA ASP A 44 -18.31 -3.78 2.01
C ASP A 44 -18.20 -5.05 2.89
N VAL A 45 -19.15 -5.97 2.74
CA VAL A 45 -19.15 -7.31 3.35
C VAL A 45 -19.19 -8.38 2.27
N TYR A 46 -18.08 -9.09 2.08
CA TYR A 46 -17.95 -10.19 1.14
C TYR A 46 -18.03 -11.53 1.86
N ILE A 47 -18.87 -12.46 1.38
CA ILE A 47 -18.98 -13.82 1.94
C ILE A 47 -18.82 -14.84 0.80
N GLY A 48 -18.10 -15.93 1.04
CA GLY A 48 -17.83 -16.89 -0.02
C GLY A 48 -16.98 -18.08 0.38
N THR A 49 -16.16 -18.55 -0.57
CA THR A 49 -15.36 -19.78 -0.41
C THR A 49 -13.87 -19.45 -0.47
N MET A 50 -13.16 -19.74 0.62
CA MET A 50 -11.70 -19.61 0.70
C MET A 50 -11.03 -20.77 -0.03
N HIS A 51 -10.01 -20.48 -0.83
CA HIS A 51 -9.13 -21.45 -1.46
C HIS A 51 -7.71 -20.90 -1.51
N THR A 52 -6.75 -21.72 -1.94
CA THR A 52 -5.36 -21.29 -2.12
C THR A 52 -4.93 -21.52 -3.56
N VAL A 53 -4.06 -20.64 -4.06
CA VAL A 53 -3.42 -20.76 -5.38
C VAL A 53 -1.90 -20.81 -5.22
N ARG A 54 -1.18 -21.26 -6.26
CA ARG A 54 0.29 -21.36 -6.21
C ARG A 54 0.98 -20.05 -6.57
N ARG A 55 0.44 -19.31 -7.54
CA ARG A 55 1.00 -18.06 -8.08
C ARG A 55 -0.05 -16.96 -8.15
N VAL A 56 0.39 -15.70 -8.19
CA VAL A 56 -0.46 -14.53 -8.48
C VAL A 56 -1.07 -14.63 -9.90
N THR A 57 -0.35 -15.22 -10.86
CA THR A 57 -0.91 -15.53 -12.19
C THR A 57 -2.05 -16.54 -12.19
N ASP A 58 -2.15 -17.37 -11.14
CA ASP A 58 -3.16 -18.42 -11.00
C ASP A 58 -4.45 -17.92 -10.31
N LEU A 59 -4.53 -16.62 -9.98
CA LEU A 59 -5.73 -16.00 -9.41
C LEU A 59 -6.93 -16.08 -10.37
N PRO A 60 -8.18 -16.10 -9.86
CA PRO A 60 -9.35 -16.18 -10.71
C PRO A 60 -9.59 -14.88 -11.50
N SER A 61 -9.58 -14.98 -12.83
CA SER A 61 -10.14 -13.95 -13.73
C SER A 61 -11.61 -13.70 -13.46
N GLY A 62 -12.39 -14.78 -13.25
CA GLY A 62 -13.84 -14.73 -13.23
C GLY A 62 -14.42 -14.51 -14.64
N PRO A 63 -15.69 -14.90 -14.88
CA PRO A 63 -16.42 -14.38 -16.03
C PRO A 63 -16.80 -12.91 -15.76
N PRO A 64 -16.75 -12.03 -16.79
CA PRO A 64 -17.37 -10.70 -16.70
C PRO A 64 -18.83 -10.82 -16.27
N ARG A 65 -19.21 -10.06 -15.24
CA ARG A 65 -20.58 -10.08 -14.69
C ARG A 65 -21.39 -8.93 -15.30
N PRO A 66 -22.70 -9.10 -15.57
CA PRO A 66 -23.60 -7.99 -15.85
C PRO A 66 -23.48 -6.93 -14.74
N GLY A 67 -23.26 -5.67 -15.10
CA GLY A 67 -23.03 -4.57 -14.16
C GLY A 67 -21.66 -4.56 -13.44
N GLY A 68 -20.80 -5.56 -13.67
CA GLY A 68 -19.46 -5.64 -13.08
C GLY A 68 -19.44 -6.08 -11.60
N GLY A 69 -18.58 -5.43 -10.81
CA GLY A 69 -18.37 -5.71 -9.39
C GLY A 69 -17.27 -6.74 -9.10
N PRO A 70 -16.95 -6.96 -7.81
CA PRO A 70 -15.88 -7.86 -7.38
C PRO A 70 -16.30 -9.34 -7.42
N HIS A 71 -15.36 -10.19 -7.80
CA HIS A 71 -15.54 -11.66 -7.85
C HIS A 71 -14.55 -12.42 -6.97
N ALA A 72 -13.44 -11.82 -6.58
CA ALA A 72 -12.49 -12.41 -5.63
C ALA A 72 -11.79 -11.34 -4.79
N LEU A 73 -11.48 -11.68 -3.53
CA LEU A 73 -10.51 -10.97 -2.71
C LEU A 73 -9.33 -11.91 -2.46
N ALA A 74 -8.11 -11.47 -2.74
CA ALA A 74 -6.89 -12.22 -2.57
C ALA A 74 -5.97 -11.60 -1.51
N VAL A 75 -5.23 -12.44 -0.80
CA VAL A 75 -4.19 -12.03 0.17
C VAL A 75 -2.87 -12.65 -0.29
N LEU A 76 -1.97 -11.79 -0.76
CA LEU A 76 -0.72 -12.14 -1.42
C LEU A 76 0.44 -12.05 -0.41
N PRO A 77 1.10 -13.17 -0.07
CA PRO A 77 2.23 -13.18 0.85
C PRO A 77 3.50 -12.62 0.20
N TYR A 78 4.45 -12.18 1.04
CA TYR A 78 5.69 -11.56 0.58
C TYR A 78 6.51 -12.46 -0.36
N ARG A 79 6.47 -13.79 -0.14
CA ARG A 79 7.20 -14.77 -0.96
C ARG A 79 6.76 -14.87 -2.43
N CYS A 80 5.65 -14.23 -2.83
CA CYS A 80 5.30 -14.10 -4.26
C CYS A 80 6.32 -13.29 -5.07
N LEU A 81 7.27 -12.59 -4.42
CA LEU A 81 8.45 -12.02 -5.08
C LEU A 81 9.26 -13.03 -5.90
N ALA A 82 9.24 -14.32 -5.53
CA ALA A 82 9.84 -15.39 -6.32
C ALA A 82 9.27 -15.49 -7.75
N GLU A 83 8.01 -15.10 -7.99
CA GLU A 83 7.40 -15.05 -9.32
C GLU A 83 8.04 -13.98 -10.24
N ARG A 84 8.68 -12.96 -9.65
CA ARG A 84 9.48 -11.97 -10.37
C ARG A 84 10.94 -12.41 -10.57
N GLY A 85 11.34 -13.58 -10.06
CA GLY A 85 12.74 -14.00 -10.01
C GLY A 85 13.57 -13.19 -9.00
N LEU A 86 12.95 -12.71 -7.92
CA LEU A 86 13.61 -11.92 -6.86
C LEU A 86 13.81 -12.75 -5.59
N ASP A 87 14.91 -12.47 -4.89
CA ASP A 87 15.28 -13.12 -3.63
C ASP A 87 14.22 -12.88 -2.54
N CYS A 88 13.65 -13.95 -2.02
CA CYS A 88 12.84 -13.94 -0.81
C CYS A 88 12.90 -15.30 -0.12
N ARG A 89 12.76 -15.34 1.21
CA ARG A 89 12.61 -16.62 1.92
C ARG A 89 11.20 -17.15 1.76
N ASP A 90 11.07 -18.39 1.30
CA ASP A 90 9.80 -19.11 1.29
C ASP A 90 9.51 -19.66 2.71
N ASP A 91 8.45 -19.15 3.33
CA ASP A 91 7.92 -19.58 4.63
C ASP A 91 6.66 -20.46 4.50
N GLY A 92 6.32 -20.89 3.28
CA GLY A 92 5.14 -21.68 2.97
C GLY A 92 3.82 -20.91 3.01
N THR A 93 3.80 -19.62 3.38
CA THR A 93 2.56 -18.84 3.56
C THR A 93 1.72 -18.87 2.28
N PRO A 94 0.45 -19.30 2.32
CA PRO A 94 -0.32 -19.53 1.10
C PRO A 94 -0.85 -18.22 0.49
N VAL A 95 -0.89 -18.14 -0.84
CA VAL A 95 -1.74 -17.17 -1.53
C VAL A 95 -3.19 -17.56 -1.24
N ARG A 96 -3.93 -16.73 -0.48
CA ARG A 96 -5.31 -17.02 -0.07
C ARG A 96 -6.27 -16.25 -0.97
N VAL A 97 -7.37 -16.89 -1.35
CA VAL A 97 -8.38 -16.29 -2.24
C VAL A 97 -9.79 -16.58 -1.72
N LEU A 98 -10.49 -15.53 -1.29
CA LEU A 98 -11.93 -15.55 -1.04
C LEU A 98 -12.64 -15.36 -2.38
N ARG A 99 -13.18 -16.44 -2.97
CA ARG A 99 -14.08 -16.32 -4.12
C ARG A 99 -15.44 -15.81 -3.64
N ILE A 100 -15.79 -14.59 -4.04
CA ILE A 100 -16.95 -13.85 -3.55
C ILE A 100 -18.23 -14.47 -4.14
N ARG A 101 -19.10 -14.95 -3.25
CA ARG A 101 -20.40 -15.56 -3.59
C ARG A 101 -21.58 -14.65 -3.24
N ARG A 102 -21.45 -13.87 -2.17
CA ARG A 102 -22.38 -12.83 -1.75
C ARG A 102 -21.60 -11.54 -1.49
N TRP A 103 -22.18 -10.41 -1.89
CA TRP A 103 -21.66 -9.07 -1.63
C TRP A 103 -22.79 -8.25 -1.03
N HIS A 104 -22.53 -7.72 0.16
CA HIS A 104 -23.44 -6.88 0.92
C HIS A 104 -22.71 -5.61 1.36
N THR A 105 -23.45 -4.66 1.92
CA THR A 105 -22.92 -3.50 2.64
C THR A 105 -23.48 -3.45 4.06
N ALA A 106 -22.71 -2.91 5.00
CA ALA A 106 -23.15 -2.63 6.36
C ALA A 106 -22.52 -1.31 6.86
N ASP A 107 -23.16 -0.64 7.81
CA ASP A 107 -22.63 0.58 8.43
C ASP A 107 -22.11 0.33 9.85
N THR A 108 -21.49 1.34 10.45
CA THR A 108 -20.88 1.25 11.79
C THR A 108 -21.92 1.01 12.89
N ALA A 109 -23.16 1.48 12.71
CA ALA A 109 -24.25 1.21 13.66
C ALA A 109 -24.72 -0.25 13.58
N ALA A 110 -24.87 -0.79 12.37
CA ALA A 110 -25.19 -2.20 12.14
C ALA A 110 -24.09 -3.14 12.68
N LEU A 111 -22.81 -2.80 12.50
CA LEU A 111 -21.68 -3.51 13.09
C LEU A 111 -21.75 -3.50 14.62
N THR A 112 -21.95 -2.33 15.23
CA THR A 112 -22.02 -2.16 16.69
C THR A 112 -23.19 -2.95 17.28
N ALA A 113 -24.37 -2.86 16.68
CA ALA A 113 -25.56 -3.59 17.12
C ALA A 113 -25.41 -5.11 16.95
N ALA A 114 -24.77 -5.58 15.87
CA ALA A 114 -24.51 -7.00 15.66
C ALA A 114 -23.55 -7.57 16.71
N LEU A 115 -22.46 -6.87 17.02
CA LEU A 115 -21.50 -7.29 18.05
C LEU A 115 -22.14 -7.29 19.45
N ALA A 116 -22.94 -6.27 19.77
CA ALA A 116 -23.68 -6.18 21.03
C ALA A 116 -24.70 -7.34 21.22
N ALA A 117 -25.33 -7.78 20.13
CA ALA A 117 -26.26 -8.92 20.13
C ALA A 117 -25.55 -10.28 20.31
N VAL A 118 -24.33 -10.44 19.81
CA VAL A 118 -23.55 -11.69 19.95
C VAL A 118 -22.88 -11.80 21.31
N ARG A 119 -22.37 -10.68 21.85
CA ARG A 119 -21.44 -10.62 23.00
C ARG A 119 -20.18 -11.48 22.78
N PRO A 120 -19.06 -10.89 22.30
CA PRO A 120 -17.77 -11.58 22.25
C PRO A 120 -17.44 -12.24 23.59
N GLY A 121 -16.80 -13.42 23.56
CA GLY A 121 -16.56 -14.28 24.73
C GLY A 121 -15.51 -13.79 25.73
N GLY A 122 -15.41 -12.48 25.94
CA GLY A 122 -14.40 -11.76 26.71
C GLY A 122 -13.98 -10.47 26.00
N ASP A 123 -13.47 -9.49 26.76
CA ASP A 123 -12.90 -8.26 26.19
C ASP A 123 -11.81 -8.61 25.15
N LEU A 124 -11.77 -7.89 24.02
CA LEU A 124 -10.64 -7.95 23.09
C LEU A 124 -9.38 -7.33 23.74
N ARG A 125 -8.67 -8.16 24.50
CA ARG A 125 -7.45 -7.90 25.27
C ARG A 125 -6.46 -9.05 25.08
N TRP A 126 -5.16 -8.75 25.13
CA TRP A 126 -4.11 -9.75 25.03
C TRP A 126 -3.50 -10.17 26.36
N GLU A 127 -2.81 -11.31 26.29
CA GLU A 127 -1.88 -11.90 27.25
C GLU A 127 -0.50 -12.00 26.56
N GLU A 128 0.59 -12.15 27.32
CA GLU A 128 1.92 -12.51 26.78
C GLU A 128 2.45 -11.58 25.65
N ALA A 129 2.13 -10.28 25.73
CA ALA A 129 2.34 -9.33 24.64
C ALA A 129 3.73 -8.65 24.68
N GLY A 130 4.49 -8.72 23.60
CA GLY A 130 5.82 -8.12 23.48
C GLY A 130 6.42 -8.20 22.06
N PHE A 131 7.56 -7.57 21.85
CA PHE A 131 8.36 -7.75 20.62
C PHE A 131 9.17 -9.05 20.66
N ASP A 132 9.48 -9.60 19.48
CA ASP A 132 10.41 -10.71 19.29
C ASP A 132 11.88 -10.32 19.55
N ASP A 133 12.17 -9.02 19.66
CA ASP A 133 13.45 -8.45 20.07
C ASP A 133 13.32 -7.31 21.08
N THR A 134 14.43 -6.99 21.76
CA THR A 134 14.58 -5.71 22.44
C THR A 134 14.97 -4.60 21.45
N ASP A 135 14.77 -3.34 21.85
CA ASP A 135 15.22 -2.18 21.06
C ASP A 135 16.73 -2.20 20.79
N GLU A 136 17.54 -2.69 21.72
CA GLU A 136 19.00 -2.75 21.54
C GLU A 136 19.39 -3.86 20.56
N GLU A 137 18.66 -4.97 20.51
CA GLU A 137 18.84 -6.01 19.48
C GLU A 137 18.35 -5.54 18.12
N TYR A 138 17.26 -4.76 18.05
CA TYR A 138 16.84 -4.11 16.80
C TYR A 138 17.88 -3.09 16.33
N ALA A 139 18.33 -2.20 17.22
CA ALA A 139 19.37 -1.20 16.95
C ALA A 139 20.71 -1.86 16.58
N GLY A 140 21.05 -3.01 17.18
CA GLY A 140 22.18 -3.85 16.80
C GLY A 140 22.09 -4.30 15.33
N ARG A 141 20.95 -4.87 14.92
CA ARG A 141 20.74 -5.25 13.51
C ARG A 141 20.78 -4.05 12.55
N VAL A 142 20.36 -2.85 13.01
CA VAL A 142 20.51 -1.61 12.23
C VAL A 142 21.99 -1.19 12.14
N ARG A 143 22.77 -1.26 13.22
CA ARG A 143 24.23 -0.99 13.22
C ARG A 143 24.97 -1.92 12.26
N ASP A 144 24.72 -3.22 12.32
CA ASP A 144 25.36 -4.22 11.46
C ASP A 144 25.00 -4.00 9.97
N LEU A 145 23.73 -3.66 9.69
CA LEU A 145 23.26 -3.35 8.35
C LEU A 145 23.92 -2.09 7.78
N LEU A 146 24.04 -1.04 8.61
CA LEU A 146 24.72 0.20 8.25
C LEU A 146 26.18 -0.05 7.89
N ALA A 147 26.90 -0.76 8.76
CA ALA A 147 28.33 -1.06 8.59
C ALA A 147 28.63 -1.97 7.41
N HIS A 148 27.78 -2.96 7.10
CA HIS A 148 28.12 -4.01 6.14
C HIS A 148 27.42 -3.92 4.79
N GLU A 149 26.20 -3.38 4.68
CA GLU A 149 25.48 -3.27 3.40
C GLU A 149 25.36 -1.81 2.96
N VAL A 150 24.80 -0.94 3.80
CA VAL A 150 24.40 0.42 3.40
C VAL A 150 25.61 1.30 3.10
N ALA A 151 26.67 1.25 3.91
CA ALA A 151 27.90 2.03 3.69
C ALA A 151 28.57 1.73 2.33
N HIS A 152 28.42 0.52 1.80
CA HIS A 152 29.03 0.10 0.54
C HIS A 152 28.14 0.32 -0.70
N THR A 153 26.84 0.49 -0.51
CA THR A 153 25.83 0.44 -1.60
C THR A 153 24.97 1.69 -1.71
N GLY A 154 24.88 2.50 -0.64
CA GLY A 154 23.91 3.59 -0.54
C GLY A 154 22.45 3.13 -0.47
N LEU A 155 22.18 1.82 -0.30
CA LEU A 155 20.83 1.28 -0.34
C LEU A 155 19.98 1.75 0.84
N HIS A 156 18.67 1.82 0.63
CA HIS A 156 17.68 1.92 1.69
C HIS A 156 16.94 0.57 1.77
N VAL A 157 16.74 0.00 2.95
CA VAL A 157 16.00 -1.26 3.12
C VAL A 157 15.14 -1.25 4.37
N LEU A 158 13.90 -1.73 4.25
CA LEU A 158 13.02 -1.89 5.39
C LEU A 158 13.41 -3.16 6.15
N ILE A 159 13.77 -3.01 7.43
CA ILE A 159 14.00 -4.11 8.36
C ILE A 159 12.76 -4.32 9.23
N ARG A 160 12.43 -5.58 9.54
CA ARG A 160 11.26 -5.96 10.35
C ARG A 160 11.63 -6.33 11.79
N ARG A 161 10.64 -6.18 12.66
CA ARG A 161 10.45 -6.94 13.90
C ARG A 161 8.97 -7.22 14.12
N ASP A 162 8.65 -8.25 14.89
CA ASP A 162 7.31 -8.76 15.09
C ASP A 162 6.87 -8.57 16.54
N PHE A 163 5.81 -7.77 16.76
CA PHE A 163 5.10 -7.77 18.02
C PHE A 163 4.19 -9.00 18.08
N THR A 164 4.40 -9.89 19.04
CA THR A 164 3.60 -11.09 19.25
C THR A 164 2.80 -11.00 20.55
N ALA A 165 1.60 -11.59 20.54
CA ALA A 165 0.74 -11.64 21.71
C ALA A 165 -0.21 -12.84 21.63
N ARG A 166 -0.87 -13.15 22.75
CA ARG A 166 -1.92 -14.17 22.84
C ARG A 166 -3.27 -13.50 23.07
N LEU A 167 -4.30 -13.88 22.32
CA LEU A 167 -5.65 -13.33 22.36
C LEU A 167 -6.64 -14.45 22.72
N PRO A 168 -7.15 -14.51 23.97
CA PRO A 168 -8.07 -15.57 24.40
C PRO A 168 -9.36 -15.60 23.58
N CYS A 169 -9.97 -14.44 23.35
CA CYS A 169 -11.18 -14.24 22.56
C CYS A 169 -10.86 -14.18 21.06
N HIS A 170 -10.92 -15.33 20.39
CA HIS A 170 -10.65 -15.48 18.95
C HIS A 170 -11.87 -16.04 18.19
N GLY A 171 -11.91 -15.83 16.87
CA GLY A 171 -13.02 -16.23 15.99
C GLY A 171 -13.75 -15.05 15.35
N ALA A 172 -14.87 -15.31 14.66
CA ALA A 172 -15.55 -14.35 13.80
C ALA A 172 -15.97 -13.05 14.50
N ALA A 173 -16.53 -13.13 15.72
CA ALA A 173 -16.92 -11.96 16.50
C ALA A 173 -15.73 -11.06 16.88
N ALA A 174 -14.60 -11.64 17.31
CA ALA A 174 -13.39 -10.90 17.66
C ALA A 174 -12.77 -10.21 16.43
N VAL A 175 -12.86 -10.84 15.25
CA VAL A 175 -12.43 -10.25 13.97
C VAL A 175 -13.33 -9.08 13.56
N GLY A 176 -14.65 -9.19 13.79
CA GLY A 176 -15.61 -8.08 13.59
C GLY A 176 -15.38 -6.91 14.56
N GLU A 177 -15.08 -7.20 15.83
CA GLU A 177 -14.74 -6.18 16.82
C GLU A 177 -13.43 -5.46 16.48
N LEU A 178 -12.37 -6.21 16.14
CA LEU A 178 -11.09 -5.64 15.74
C LEU A 178 -11.22 -4.74 14.50
N PHE A 179 -12.03 -5.13 13.51
CA PHE A 179 -12.38 -4.29 12.36
C PHE A 179 -13.08 -2.98 12.77
N GLY A 180 -14.02 -3.05 13.72
CA GLY A 180 -14.70 -1.87 14.27
C GLY A 180 -13.75 -0.94 15.01
N ARG A 181 -12.91 -1.47 15.92
CA ARG A 181 -11.92 -0.67 16.67
C ARG A 181 -10.85 -0.06 15.75
N LEU A 182 -10.37 -0.79 14.74
CA LEU A 182 -9.47 -0.25 13.70
C LEU A 182 -10.13 0.89 12.90
N SER A 183 -11.39 0.71 12.48
CA SER A 183 -12.15 1.72 11.74
C SER A 183 -12.38 3.01 12.54
N ALA A 184 -12.47 2.92 13.88
CA ALA A 184 -12.63 4.06 14.76
C ALA A 184 -11.30 4.75 15.14
N ALA A 185 -10.17 4.03 15.09
CA ALA A 185 -8.86 4.56 15.46
C ALA A 185 -8.11 5.24 14.30
N GLU A 186 -7.95 4.54 13.17
CA GLU A 186 -7.01 4.94 12.12
C GLU A 186 -7.71 5.74 11.01
N HIS A 187 -7.60 7.07 11.11
CA HIS A 187 -8.15 8.01 10.14
C HIS A 187 -7.16 8.23 8.98
N GLY A 188 -7.64 8.15 7.74
CA GLY A 188 -6.81 8.31 6.53
C GLY A 188 -6.12 7.03 6.03
N ALA A 189 -6.50 5.84 6.53
CA ALA A 189 -6.15 4.59 5.86
C ALA A 189 -6.59 4.62 4.38
N HIS A 190 -5.90 3.92 3.47
CA HIS A 190 -6.40 3.60 2.12
C HIS A 190 -7.47 2.52 2.22
N TRP A 191 -7.18 1.44 2.95
CA TRP A 191 -8.12 0.37 3.26
C TRP A 191 -8.08 0.05 4.76
N THR A 192 -9.24 0.03 5.40
CA THR A 192 -9.45 -0.69 6.66
C THR A 192 -10.14 -2.01 6.32
N PHE A 193 -9.60 -3.15 6.78
CA PHE A 193 -10.09 -4.45 6.38
C PHE A 193 -9.97 -5.51 7.48
N ALA A 194 -10.80 -6.54 7.39
CA ALA A 194 -10.63 -7.79 8.11
C ALA A 194 -11.05 -8.97 7.22
N VAL A 195 -10.29 -10.06 7.23
CA VAL A 195 -10.52 -11.26 6.41
C VAL A 195 -10.47 -12.48 7.33
N HIS A 196 -11.59 -13.20 7.46
CA HIS A 196 -11.67 -14.45 8.23
C HIS A 196 -11.68 -15.65 7.27
N THR A 197 -10.81 -16.63 7.49
CA THR A 197 -10.62 -17.74 6.53
C THR A 197 -11.66 -18.86 6.61
N GLY A 198 -12.63 -18.75 7.53
CA GLY A 198 -13.70 -19.72 7.77
C GLY A 198 -13.32 -20.82 8.79
N GLY A 199 -14.32 -21.49 9.33
CA GLY A 199 -14.15 -22.52 10.37
C GLY A 199 -14.20 -21.96 11.81
N PRO A 200 -14.51 -22.79 12.83
CA PRO A 200 -14.49 -22.40 14.25
C PRO A 200 -13.13 -21.86 14.73
N ARG A 201 -12.06 -22.23 14.02
CA ARG A 201 -10.67 -21.81 14.26
C ARG A 201 -10.03 -21.29 12.97
N GLY A 202 -10.78 -20.45 12.24
CA GLY A 202 -10.24 -19.73 11.09
C GLY A 202 -9.08 -18.84 11.50
N ALA A 203 -8.03 -18.81 10.68
CA ALA A 203 -7.06 -17.73 10.74
C ALA A 203 -7.69 -16.44 10.21
N ALA A 204 -7.15 -15.29 10.59
CA ALA A 204 -7.61 -14.01 10.08
C ALA A 204 -6.46 -13.03 9.84
N LEU A 205 -6.75 -12.00 9.04
CA LEU A 205 -5.96 -10.78 8.98
C LEU A 205 -6.89 -9.61 9.28
N ALA A 206 -6.42 -8.61 10.03
CA ALA A 206 -7.16 -7.35 10.24
C ALA A 206 -6.18 -6.17 10.26
N GLY A 207 -6.46 -5.11 9.50
CA GLY A 207 -5.52 -4.01 9.34
C GLY A 207 -6.14 -2.70 8.87
N ALA A 208 -5.36 -1.63 9.00
CA ALA A 208 -5.67 -0.29 8.54
C ALA A 208 -4.47 0.24 7.76
N SER A 209 -4.37 -0.14 6.49
CA SER A 209 -3.21 0.17 5.66
C SER A 209 -3.34 1.56 5.06
N PRO A 210 -2.33 2.45 5.22
CA PRO A 210 -2.37 3.81 4.67
C PRO A 210 -2.02 3.89 3.17
N GLN A 211 -1.55 2.79 2.57
CA GLN A 211 -0.96 2.81 1.23
C GLN A 211 -1.63 1.79 0.29
N GLY A 212 -2.18 2.27 -0.83
CA GLY A 212 -2.52 1.45 -1.98
C GLY A 212 -1.27 1.01 -2.74
N HIS A 213 -1.23 -0.23 -3.27
CA HIS A 213 -0.05 -0.71 -4.01
C HIS A 213 -0.16 -0.44 -5.52
N VAL A 214 -1.16 -1.03 -6.16
CA VAL A 214 -1.48 -0.90 -7.58
C VAL A 214 -2.99 -0.98 -7.80
N GLY A 215 -3.53 -0.13 -8.66
CA GLY A 215 -4.90 -0.21 -9.14
C GLY A 215 -4.93 -0.42 -10.66
N VAL A 216 -5.96 -1.12 -11.14
CA VAL A 216 -6.33 -1.16 -12.56
C VAL A 216 -7.80 -0.76 -12.68
N GLU A 217 -8.06 0.36 -13.36
CA GLU A 217 -9.40 0.89 -13.60
C GLU A 217 -9.50 1.38 -15.06
N ARG A 218 -10.58 1.01 -15.78
CA ARG A 218 -10.82 1.37 -17.20
C ARG A 218 -9.59 1.18 -18.11
N GLY A 219 -8.86 0.08 -17.91
CA GLY A 219 -7.66 -0.25 -18.69
C GLY A 219 -6.40 0.59 -18.39
N ARG A 220 -6.37 1.38 -17.30
CA ARG A 220 -5.16 2.07 -16.83
C ARG A 220 -4.63 1.45 -15.55
N VAL A 221 -3.32 1.21 -15.50
CA VAL A 221 -2.58 0.89 -14.27
C VAL A 221 -2.26 2.20 -13.56
N VAL A 222 -2.41 2.21 -12.23
CA VAL A 222 -2.20 3.35 -11.34
C VAL A 222 -1.40 2.90 -10.12
N MET A 223 -0.39 3.66 -9.71
CA MET A 223 0.30 3.48 -8.43
C MET A 223 0.48 4.84 -7.74
N HIS A 224 0.60 4.83 -6.40
CA HIS A 224 0.74 6.02 -5.58
C HIS A 224 2.00 5.95 -4.69
N PRO A 225 3.20 6.15 -5.28
CA PRO A 225 4.44 6.25 -4.52
C PRO A 225 4.38 7.41 -3.51
N MET A 226 4.47 7.07 -2.23
CA MET A 226 4.46 8.02 -1.10
C MET A 226 5.74 7.91 -0.27
N CYS A 227 6.32 9.05 0.10
CA CYS A 227 7.53 9.13 0.91
C CYS A 227 7.70 10.50 1.58
N GLY A 228 8.67 10.58 2.50
CA GLY A 228 8.88 11.71 3.41
C GLY A 228 7.77 11.83 4.46
N THR A 229 8.08 12.26 5.68
CA THR A 229 7.11 12.23 6.80
C THR A 229 7.20 13.44 7.73
N LEU A 230 6.20 14.32 7.68
CA LEU A 230 6.01 15.40 8.63
C LEU A 230 5.07 14.96 9.76
N ARG A 231 5.45 15.13 11.03
CA ARG A 231 4.57 14.88 12.18
C ARG A 231 3.54 16.00 12.31
N LEU A 232 2.27 15.65 12.51
CA LEU A 232 1.19 16.64 12.67
C LEU A 232 1.02 17.08 14.13
N PRO A 233 0.77 18.37 14.42
CA PRO A 233 0.53 18.84 15.78
C PRO A 233 -0.82 18.32 16.33
N PRO A 234 -0.97 18.17 17.66
CA PRO A 234 -2.23 17.75 18.28
C PRO A 234 -3.38 18.74 18.05
N GLY A 235 -4.16 18.52 16.99
CA GLY A 235 -5.37 19.30 16.67
C GLY A 235 -5.58 19.61 15.20
N GLY A 236 -4.60 19.40 14.32
CA GLY A 236 -4.77 19.67 12.90
C GLY A 236 -3.46 19.71 12.10
N LEU A 237 -3.44 20.60 11.11
CA LEU A 237 -2.32 20.81 10.20
C LEU A 237 -1.19 21.63 10.88
N PRO A 238 0.07 21.54 10.38
CA PRO A 238 1.19 22.34 10.89
C PRO A 238 1.10 23.80 10.44
N ALA A 239 2.04 24.65 10.86
CA ALA A 239 2.19 25.97 10.27
C ALA A 239 2.62 25.87 8.79
N ALA A 240 2.29 26.88 7.98
CA ALA A 240 2.66 26.91 6.57
C ALA A 240 4.19 26.98 6.40
N GLU A 241 4.88 27.57 7.37
CA GLU A 241 6.32 27.72 7.49
C GLU A 241 7.00 26.37 7.71
N ASP A 242 6.49 25.55 8.65
CA ASP A 242 6.97 24.19 8.94
C ASP A 242 6.81 23.28 7.72
N LEU A 243 5.62 23.33 7.10
CA LEU A 243 5.32 22.55 5.91
C LEU A 243 6.16 22.99 4.70
N ALA A 244 6.38 24.29 4.52
CA ALA A 244 7.30 24.80 3.51
C ALA A 244 8.77 24.46 3.84
N ALA A 245 9.16 24.31 5.12
CA ALA A 245 10.50 23.86 5.51
C ALA A 245 10.70 22.37 5.19
N PHE A 246 9.74 21.51 5.57
CA PHE A 246 9.68 20.10 5.18
C PHE A 246 9.72 19.92 3.65
N LEU A 247 8.98 20.74 2.90
CA LEU A 247 9.02 20.72 1.44
C LEU A 247 10.34 21.24 0.85
N ARG A 248 11.09 22.09 1.56
CA ARG A 248 12.46 22.50 1.20
C ARG A 248 13.53 21.47 1.58
N ASP A 249 13.23 20.49 2.42
CA ASP A 249 14.22 19.48 2.81
C ASP A 249 14.64 18.65 1.58
N ARG A 250 15.94 18.69 1.31
CA ARG A 250 16.58 17.92 0.25
C ARG A 250 16.49 16.42 0.51
N LYS A 251 16.60 15.96 1.77
CA LYS A 251 16.41 14.53 2.13
C LYS A 251 15.03 14.05 1.71
N GLU A 252 13.98 14.71 2.17
CA GLU A 252 12.59 14.28 1.90
C GLU A 252 12.24 14.40 0.41
N THR A 253 12.92 15.28 -0.34
CA THR A 253 12.81 15.39 -1.81
C THR A 253 13.52 14.23 -2.52
N GLU A 254 14.78 13.94 -2.16
CA GLU A 254 15.59 12.83 -2.68
C GLU A 254 14.93 11.48 -2.36
N GLU A 255 14.36 11.33 -1.17
CA GLU A 255 13.71 10.09 -0.75
C GLU A 255 12.40 9.82 -1.49
N LEU A 256 11.59 10.85 -1.79
CA LEU A 256 10.43 10.69 -2.66
C LEU A 256 10.82 10.36 -4.10
N GLY A 257 11.77 11.09 -4.70
CA GLY A 257 12.26 10.80 -6.05
C GLY A 257 12.76 9.36 -6.18
N ALA A 258 13.60 8.94 -5.23
CA ALA A 258 14.10 7.57 -5.08
C ALA A 258 13.00 6.47 -5.02
N VAL A 259 11.82 6.76 -4.45
CA VAL A 259 10.66 5.82 -4.44
C VAL A 259 9.90 5.88 -5.75
N VAL A 260 9.70 7.08 -6.31
CA VAL A 260 9.01 7.28 -7.59
C VAL A 260 9.75 6.58 -8.73
N ASP A 261 11.07 6.67 -8.82
CA ASP A 261 11.86 5.98 -9.86
C ASP A 261 11.76 4.45 -9.74
N ALA A 262 11.76 3.93 -8.51
CA ALA A 262 11.61 2.49 -8.26
C ALA A 262 10.22 1.98 -8.68
N GLU A 263 9.15 2.73 -8.43
CA GLU A 263 7.79 2.34 -8.82
C GLU A 263 7.49 2.64 -10.31
N LEU A 264 8.10 3.67 -10.92
CA LEU A 264 8.11 3.86 -12.38
C LEU A 264 8.76 2.66 -13.10
N ALA A 265 9.88 2.14 -12.57
CA ALA A 265 10.52 0.95 -13.13
C ALA A 265 9.64 -0.32 -13.04
N MET A 266 8.70 -0.39 -12.09
CA MET A 266 7.68 -1.45 -12.04
C MET A 266 6.55 -1.17 -13.04
N LEU A 267 6.02 0.06 -13.06
CA LEU A 267 4.93 0.49 -13.94
C LEU A 267 5.27 0.28 -15.43
N CYS A 268 6.48 0.63 -15.85
CA CYS A 268 6.98 0.47 -17.22
C CYS A 268 7.10 -1.00 -17.67
N ARG A 269 7.02 -1.99 -16.75
CA ARG A 269 6.96 -3.43 -17.11
C ARG A 269 5.54 -3.94 -17.37
N VAL A 270 4.52 -3.18 -16.97
CA VAL A 270 3.10 -3.59 -17.01
C VAL A 270 2.20 -2.63 -17.81
N THR A 271 2.76 -1.54 -18.35
CA THR A 271 2.05 -0.53 -19.14
C THR A 271 2.66 -0.32 -20.51
N THR A 272 1.88 0.24 -21.43
CA THR A 272 2.39 0.81 -22.69
C THR A 272 2.99 2.20 -22.46
N GLY A 273 3.72 2.73 -23.45
CA GLY A 273 4.53 3.95 -23.34
C GLY A 273 3.79 5.29 -23.15
N ASP A 274 2.56 5.31 -22.66
CA ASP A 274 1.80 6.53 -22.30
C ASP A 274 1.88 6.84 -20.79
N VAL A 275 2.99 6.45 -20.15
CA VAL A 275 3.26 6.66 -18.72
C VAL A 275 3.26 8.15 -18.36
N ARG A 276 2.60 8.49 -17.26
CA ARG A 276 2.46 9.83 -16.70
C ARG A 276 2.83 9.85 -15.23
N LEU A 277 3.37 10.98 -14.80
CA LEU A 277 3.63 11.32 -13.41
C LEU A 277 2.88 12.63 -13.08
N GLU A 278 2.08 12.58 -12.02
CA GLU A 278 1.30 13.67 -11.44
C GLU A 278 1.74 13.87 -9.97
N GLY A 279 1.94 15.12 -9.53
CA GLY A 279 2.46 15.43 -8.19
C GLY A 279 3.87 16.06 -8.20
N PRO A 280 4.53 16.24 -7.03
CA PRO A 280 4.04 15.82 -5.71
C PRO A 280 2.82 16.59 -5.23
N GLY A 281 2.02 15.92 -4.41
CA GLY A 281 0.96 16.46 -3.56
C GLY A 281 1.19 16.09 -2.09
N LEU A 282 0.23 16.46 -1.22
CA LEU A 282 0.31 16.26 0.22
C LEU A 282 -0.77 15.27 0.70
N ARG A 283 -0.36 14.28 1.50
CA ARG A 283 -1.22 13.20 2.00
C ARG A 283 -1.34 13.24 3.52
N PRO A 284 -2.38 13.88 4.09
CA PRO A 284 -2.62 13.85 5.54
C PRO A 284 -3.15 12.48 6.00
N LEU A 285 -2.60 11.98 7.10
CA LEU A 285 -3.05 10.81 7.87
C LEU A 285 -3.29 11.23 9.34
N ALA A 286 -3.91 10.38 10.17
CA ALA A 286 -4.30 10.68 11.57
C ALA A 286 -3.24 11.31 12.51
N ARG A 287 -1.95 11.17 12.20
CA ARG A 287 -0.80 11.62 13.03
C ARG A 287 0.36 12.23 12.23
N VAL A 288 0.36 12.10 10.90
CA VAL A 288 1.49 12.48 10.02
C VAL A 288 0.98 12.93 8.67
N LEU A 289 1.80 13.67 7.92
CA LEU A 289 1.57 14.06 6.54
C LEU A 289 2.74 13.56 5.69
N HIS A 290 2.43 12.90 4.58
CA HIS A 290 3.43 12.44 3.60
C HIS A 290 3.40 13.31 2.34
N THR A 291 4.46 13.26 1.54
CA THR A 291 4.37 13.65 0.13
C THR A 291 4.06 12.43 -0.73
N GLU A 292 3.12 12.57 -1.67
CA GLU A 292 2.77 11.49 -2.62
C GLU A 292 2.83 11.98 -4.07
N CYS A 293 3.21 11.08 -4.97
CA CYS A 293 3.03 11.23 -6.41
C CYS A 293 2.05 10.15 -6.89
N ARG A 294 1.40 10.41 -8.01
CA ARG A 294 0.55 9.47 -8.74
C ARG A 294 1.22 9.15 -10.06
N ILE A 295 1.46 7.87 -10.34
CA ILE A 295 1.99 7.40 -11.62
C ILE A 295 0.95 6.52 -12.32
N SER A 296 0.79 6.64 -13.64
CA SER A 296 -0.16 5.81 -14.39
C SER A 296 0.21 5.61 -15.86
N GLY A 297 -0.23 4.49 -16.43
CA GLY A 297 -0.10 4.16 -17.86
C GLY A 297 -1.25 3.28 -18.33
N THR A 298 -1.45 3.11 -19.63
CA THR A 298 -2.42 2.14 -20.16
C THR A 298 -1.87 0.73 -19.95
N ALA A 299 -2.69 -0.20 -19.45
CA ALA A 299 -2.27 -1.56 -19.15
C ALA A 299 -1.83 -2.30 -20.42
N ALA A 300 -0.68 -2.96 -20.36
CA ALA A 300 -0.17 -3.85 -21.41
C ALA A 300 -0.48 -5.34 -21.11
N LEU A 301 -0.97 -5.64 -19.91
CA LEU A 301 -1.17 -6.98 -19.37
C LEU A 301 -2.55 -7.10 -18.71
N ASP A 302 -3.01 -8.34 -18.48
CA ASP A 302 -4.20 -8.61 -17.65
C ASP A 302 -3.96 -8.25 -16.16
N VAL A 303 -4.99 -8.22 -15.32
CA VAL A 303 -4.82 -7.76 -13.92
C VAL A 303 -3.91 -8.68 -13.09
N ARG A 304 -3.81 -9.97 -13.43
CA ARG A 304 -3.00 -10.96 -12.69
C ARG A 304 -1.52 -10.81 -13.01
N HIS A 305 -1.21 -10.63 -14.29
CA HIS A 305 0.14 -10.38 -14.77
C HIS A 305 0.59 -8.94 -14.42
N THR A 306 -0.34 -7.98 -14.34
CA THR A 306 -0.08 -6.65 -13.78
C THR A 306 0.32 -6.76 -12.29
N LEU A 307 -0.50 -7.41 -11.46
CA LEU A 307 -0.18 -7.67 -10.04
C LEU A 307 1.19 -8.36 -9.88
N ALA A 308 1.39 -9.49 -10.58
CA ALA A 308 2.65 -10.23 -10.56
C ALA A 308 3.85 -9.39 -11.03
N GLY A 309 3.62 -8.44 -11.94
CA GLY A 309 4.62 -7.50 -12.42
C GLY A 309 5.03 -6.42 -11.42
N THR A 310 4.16 -6.04 -10.47
CA THR A 310 4.43 -4.96 -9.51
C THR A 310 4.79 -5.42 -8.10
N LEU A 311 4.59 -6.69 -7.72
CA LEU A 311 4.89 -7.23 -6.37
C LEU A 311 6.26 -6.75 -5.85
N PHE A 312 6.40 -6.00 -4.77
CA PHE A 312 5.41 -5.21 -4.03
C PHE A 312 5.92 -3.76 -3.91
N ALA A 313 5.15 -2.86 -3.29
CA ALA A 313 5.50 -1.44 -3.13
C ALA A 313 6.92 -1.22 -2.59
N ALA A 314 7.67 -0.27 -3.18
CA ALA A 314 9.07 -0.05 -2.83
C ALA A 314 9.24 0.39 -1.37
N THR A 315 8.25 1.11 -0.84
CA THR A 315 8.13 1.54 0.57
C THR A 315 8.15 0.40 1.59
N ALA A 316 7.73 -0.82 1.21
CA ALA A 316 7.70 -1.99 2.08
C ALA A 316 8.98 -2.85 2.01
N VAL A 317 9.89 -2.52 1.07
CA VAL A 317 11.07 -3.33 0.72
C VAL A 317 12.34 -2.51 0.84
N GLY A 318 12.49 -1.45 0.03
CA GLY A 318 13.73 -0.71 -0.13
C GLY A 318 14.07 -0.39 -1.59
N ARG A 319 15.25 0.20 -1.78
CA ARG A 319 15.86 0.54 -3.08
C ARG A 319 17.40 0.48 -2.99
N PRO A 320 18.13 0.13 -4.07
CA PRO A 320 17.64 -0.52 -5.29
C PRO A 320 16.88 -1.83 -4.99
N PHE A 321 15.83 -2.13 -5.76
CA PHE A 321 14.74 -3.00 -5.29
C PHE A 321 15.14 -4.49 -5.18
N ALA A 322 15.92 -5.01 -6.13
CA ALA A 322 16.34 -6.41 -6.12
C ALA A 322 17.41 -6.65 -5.03
N GLU A 323 18.30 -5.68 -4.86
CA GLU A 323 19.35 -5.62 -3.86
C GLU A 323 18.74 -5.57 -2.44
N ALA A 324 17.71 -4.75 -2.23
CA ALA A 324 16.95 -4.71 -0.99
C ALA A 324 16.23 -6.04 -0.70
N CYS A 325 15.61 -6.68 -1.71
CA CYS A 325 15.05 -8.02 -1.58
C CYS A 325 16.10 -9.05 -1.15
N SER A 326 17.29 -9.04 -1.79
CA SER A 326 18.40 -9.93 -1.45
C SER A 326 18.93 -9.69 -0.03
N VAL A 327 19.09 -8.43 0.39
CA VAL A 327 19.47 -8.10 1.78
C VAL A 327 18.43 -8.59 2.78
N ILE A 328 17.13 -8.45 2.50
CA ILE A 328 16.05 -8.98 3.34
C ILE A 328 16.10 -10.52 3.41
N ALA A 329 16.33 -11.18 2.28
CA ALA A 329 16.42 -12.64 2.19
C ALA A 329 17.66 -13.21 2.90
N ARG A 330 18.79 -12.47 2.91
CA ARG A 330 20.00 -12.86 3.65
C ARG A 330 19.89 -12.54 5.14
N ARG A 331 19.51 -11.31 5.52
CA ARG A 331 19.66 -10.76 6.90
C ARG A 331 18.39 -10.68 7.74
N GLY A 332 17.20 -10.97 7.20
CA GLY A 332 15.97 -11.00 8.01
C GLY A 332 16.02 -12.07 9.12
N PRO A 333 15.18 -11.99 10.17
CA PRO A 333 15.09 -13.05 11.17
C PRO A 333 14.43 -14.33 10.63
N SER A 334 13.40 -14.17 9.79
CA SER A 334 12.50 -15.25 9.33
C SER A 334 12.04 -14.99 7.88
N GLY A 335 11.07 -15.76 7.38
CA GLY A 335 10.24 -15.34 6.25
C GLY A 335 9.21 -14.30 6.68
N ARG A 336 8.65 -13.53 5.74
CA ARG A 336 7.84 -12.35 6.09
C ARG A 336 6.35 -12.61 6.33
N GLY A 337 5.83 -13.78 5.97
CA GLY A 337 4.39 -14.06 5.98
C GLY A 337 3.65 -13.15 5.01
N TYR A 338 2.61 -12.46 5.50
CA TYR A 338 1.85 -11.49 4.71
C TYR A 338 2.43 -10.07 4.75
N TYR A 339 3.31 -9.76 5.69
CA TYR A 339 3.85 -8.41 5.88
C TYR A 339 4.67 -7.90 4.69
N GLY A 340 4.31 -6.73 4.18
CA GLY A 340 4.89 -6.14 2.96
C GLY A 340 4.40 -6.81 1.66
N GLY A 341 3.47 -7.77 1.75
CA GLY A 341 2.70 -8.28 0.61
C GLY A 341 1.55 -7.33 0.24
N SER A 342 0.45 -7.87 -0.29
CA SER A 342 -0.73 -7.05 -0.63
C SER A 342 -2.05 -7.79 -0.49
N ILE A 343 -3.09 -7.07 -0.10
CA ILE A 343 -4.49 -7.51 -0.23
C ILE A 343 -5.06 -6.91 -1.52
N ALA A 344 -5.82 -7.68 -2.28
CA ALA A 344 -6.30 -7.31 -3.62
C ALA A 344 -7.77 -7.67 -3.82
N LEU A 345 -8.58 -6.74 -4.31
CA LEU A 345 -9.99 -6.95 -4.68
C LEU A 345 -10.08 -6.98 -6.21
N LEU A 346 -10.30 -8.18 -6.76
CA LEU A 346 -10.42 -8.41 -8.20
C LEU A 346 -11.88 -8.36 -8.61
N GLY A 347 -12.17 -7.64 -9.69
CA GLY A 347 -13.51 -7.42 -10.21
C GLY A 347 -13.54 -7.08 -11.70
N HIS A 348 -14.68 -6.57 -12.13
CA HIS A 348 -14.86 -5.96 -13.44
C HIS A 348 -15.65 -4.65 -13.30
N ASP A 349 -15.49 -3.71 -14.23
CA ASP A 349 -16.46 -2.60 -14.35
C ASP A 349 -17.73 -3.00 -15.10
N ALA A 350 -18.69 -2.06 -15.16
CA ALA A 350 -19.92 -2.20 -15.90
C ALA A 350 -19.74 -2.39 -17.43
N SER A 351 -18.54 -2.17 -17.99
CA SER A 351 -18.24 -2.51 -19.39
C SER A 351 -17.61 -3.90 -19.57
N GLY A 352 -17.36 -4.62 -18.46
CA GLY A 352 -16.76 -5.95 -18.47
C GLY A 352 -15.23 -5.93 -18.59
N GLY A 353 -14.59 -4.78 -18.43
CA GLY A 353 -13.13 -4.69 -18.31
C GLY A 353 -12.67 -5.18 -16.94
N GLU A 354 -11.59 -5.98 -16.89
CA GLU A 354 -11.00 -6.43 -15.62
C GLU A 354 -10.52 -5.24 -14.77
N GLN A 355 -10.70 -5.33 -13.46
CA GLN A 355 -10.24 -4.32 -12.50
C GLN A 355 -9.60 -4.95 -11.26
N VAL A 356 -8.71 -4.19 -10.63
CA VAL A 356 -8.19 -4.49 -9.29
C VAL A 356 -7.96 -3.22 -8.49
N ASP A 357 -8.25 -3.26 -7.20
CA ASP A 357 -7.81 -2.31 -6.18
C ASP A 357 -7.02 -3.08 -5.12
N THR A 358 -5.97 -2.50 -4.55
CA THR A 358 -5.08 -3.18 -3.61
C THR A 358 -4.57 -2.27 -2.50
N ALA A 359 -4.22 -2.87 -1.36
CA ALA A 359 -3.49 -2.22 -0.28
C ALA A 359 -2.25 -3.01 0.12
N VAL A 360 -1.16 -2.31 0.48
CA VAL A 360 0.06 -2.92 1.00
C VAL A 360 -0.24 -3.53 2.38
N LEU A 361 0.23 -4.74 2.65
CA LEU A 361 0.03 -5.41 3.95
C LEU A 361 1.05 -4.94 4.99
N ILE A 362 0.88 -3.69 5.40
CA ILE A 362 1.46 -3.04 6.58
C ILE A 362 0.33 -2.63 7.53
N ARG A 363 0.63 -2.27 8.78
CA ARG A 363 -0.38 -1.97 9.83
C ARG A 363 -1.50 -3.04 9.86
N THR A 364 -1.08 -4.30 9.98
CA THR A 364 -1.96 -5.47 9.87
C THR A 364 -1.58 -6.50 10.92
N PHE A 365 -2.57 -6.93 11.69
CA PHE A 365 -2.51 -8.09 12.57
C PHE A 365 -2.75 -9.36 11.76
N GLU A 366 -1.84 -10.33 11.85
CA GLU A 366 -2.10 -11.73 11.48
C GLU A 366 -2.58 -12.46 12.74
N LEU A 367 -3.76 -13.09 12.68
CA LEU A 367 -4.37 -13.83 13.79
C LEU A 367 -4.42 -15.32 13.45
N SER A 368 -3.88 -16.16 14.33
CA SER A 368 -3.94 -17.62 14.19
C SER A 368 -5.26 -18.18 14.71
N GLY A 369 -5.70 -19.32 14.16
CA GLY A 369 -6.84 -20.09 14.69
C GLY A 369 -6.62 -20.70 16.08
N ARG A 370 -5.54 -20.32 16.79
CA ARG A 370 -5.22 -20.70 18.17
C ARG A 370 -5.09 -19.47 19.09
N GLY A 371 -5.48 -18.28 18.63
CA GLY A 371 -5.41 -17.03 19.40
C GLY A 371 -4.05 -16.33 19.37
N THR A 372 -3.03 -16.84 18.67
CA THR A 372 -1.76 -16.10 18.50
C THR A 372 -1.98 -14.89 17.59
N VAL A 373 -1.56 -13.71 18.02
CA VAL A 373 -1.59 -12.47 17.23
C VAL A 373 -0.15 -12.05 16.92
N LYS A 374 0.10 -11.62 15.68
CA LYS A 374 1.38 -11.08 15.22
C LYS A 374 1.15 -9.76 14.48
N LEU A 375 1.77 -8.68 14.94
CA LEU A 375 1.84 -7.39 14.26
C LEU A 375 3.29 -7.13 13.82
N SER A 376 3.56 -7.35 12.54
CA SER A 376 4.85 -7.01 11.94
C SER A 376 4.97 -5.51 11.70
N VAL A 377 6.09 -4.92 12.13
CA VAL A 377 6.46 -3.52 11.89
C VAL A 377 7.89 -3.41 11.41
N GLY A 378 8.26 -2.25 10.89
CA GLY A 378 9.60 -2.02 10.34
C GLY A 378 9.86 -0.57 10.01
N ALA A 379 11.15 -0.23 9.92
CA ALA A 379 11.64 1.09 9.54
C ALA A 379 12.72 0.97 8.46
N THR A 380 12.90 2.04 7.68
CA THR A 380 13.63 2.02 6.41
C THR A 380 15.04 2.55 6.60
N VAL A 381 15.95 1.66 6.96
CA VAL A 381 17.35 1.97 7.20
C VAL A 381 18.02 2.43 5.91
N GLY A 382 18.68 3.60 5.95
CA GLY A 382 19.49 4.14 4.86
C GLY A 382 20.72 4.90 5.39
N PRO A 383 21.52 5.55 4.53
CA PRO A 383 22.83 6.10 4.89
C PRO A 383 22.88 7.20 5.97
N ARG A 384 21.71 7.67 6.44
CA ARG A 384 21.55 8.70 7.50
C ARG A 384 20.70 8.21 8.69
N SER A 385 20.42 6.91 8.78
CA SER A 385 19.64 6.31 9.87
C SER A 385 20.41 6.26 11.19
N VAL A 386 19.71 6.58 12.29
CA VAL A 386 20.24 6.47 13.66
C VAL A 386 19.62 5.23 14.32
N PRO A 387 20.39 4.22 14.73
CA PRO A 387 19.86 2.92 15.20
C PRO A 387 18.78 2.98 16.27
N ALA A 388 18.92 3.88 17.24
CA ALA A 388 17.94 4.08 18.32
C ALA A 388 16.63 4.72 17.80
N ASP A 389 16.71 5.63 16.84
CA ASP A 389 15.54 6.30 16.25
C ASP A 389 14.72 5.32 15.39
N GLU A 390 15.37 4.40 14.68
CA GLU A 390 14.71 3.32 13.92
C GLU A 390 13.98 2.33 14.87
N ALA A 391 14.57 2.04 16.04
CA ALA A 391 13.92 1.25 17.09
C ALA A 391 12.71 1.99 17.70
N ALA A 392 12.86 3.28 17.98
CA ALA A 392 11.77 4.13 18.47
C ALA A 392 10.64 4.29 17.43
N GLU A 393 10.96 4.41 16.14
CA GLU A 393 9.99 4.49 15.05
C GLU A 393 9.19 3.19 14.91
N THR A 394 9.84 2.01 14.99
CA THR A 394 9.12 0.73 14.96
C THR A 394 8.17 0.58 16.14
N ARG A 395 8.55 1.01 17.36
CA ARG A 395 7.61 1.09 18.49
C ARG A 395 6.46 2.05 18.17
N ALA A 396 6.73 3.27 17.72
CA ALA A 396 5.68 4.26 17.44
C ALA A 396 4.68 3.77 16.37
N LYS A 397 5.17 3.09 15.33
CA LYS A 397 4.36 2.42 14.28
C LYS A 397 3.50 1.29 14.85
N ALA A 398 4.00 0.53 15.83
CA ALA A 398 3.23 -0.51 16.51
C ALA A 398 2.18 0.12 17.45
N SER A 399 2.60 0.98 18.40
CA SER A 399 1.74 1.64 19.39
C SER A 399 0.53 2.34 18.78
N ALA A 400 0.66 2.93 17.59
CA ALA A 400 -0.45 3.55 16.85
C ALA A 400 -1.61 2.58 16.55
N LEU A 401 -1.31 1.29 16.36
CA LEU A 401 -2.28 0.21 16.17
C LEU A 401 -2.58 -0.55 17.45
N LEU A 402 -1.59 -0.75 18.32
CA LEU A 402 -1.74 -1.52 19.56
C LEU A 402 -2.80 -0.90 20.49
N SER A 403 -3.01 0.42 20.42
CA SER A 403 -4.06 1.11 21.17
C SER A 403 -5.51 0.67 20.83
N VAL A 404 -5.74 -0.22 19.85
CA VAL A 404 -7.07 -0.83 19.65
C VAL A 404 -7.38 -1.97 20.62
N PHE A 405 -6.40 -2.50 21.35
CA PHE A 405 -6.61 -3.52 22.40
C PHE A 405 -6.62 -2.91 23.81
N GLU A 406 -6.08 -1.71 23.97
CA GLU A 406 -6.22 -0.89 25.18
C GLU A 406 -7.70 -0.50 25.35
N SER A 407 -8.28 -0.78 26.51
CA SER A 407 -9.74 -0.67 26.68
C SER A 407 -10.24 0.77 26.53
N THR A 408 -10.93 1.06 25.43
CA THR A 408 -11.85 2.20 25.30
C THR A 408 -13.08 2.00 26.18
N ALA A 409 -12.89 2.04 27.50
CA ALA A 409 -13.96 2.22 28.45
C ALA A 409 -14.58 3.60 28.19
N ALA A 410 -15.74 3.63 27.54
CA ALA A 410 -16.50 4.85 27.39
C ALA A 410 -16.97 5.29 28.79
N THR A 411 -16.33 6.32 29.35
CA THR A 411 -16.66 6.82 30.69
C THR A 411 -18.10 7.33 30.71
N ALA A 412 -18.99 6.54 31.30
CA ALA A 412 -20.35 6.97 31.56
C ALA A 412 -20.33 8.23 32.46
N PRO A 413 -21.15 9.25 32.18
CA PRO A 413 -21.12 10.50 32.93
C PRO A 413 -21.79 10.36 34.30
N GLY A 414 -21.03 9.92 35.29
CA GLY A 414 -21.43 9.93 36.70
C GLY A 414 -20.84 8.79 37.52
N ASP A 415 -19.73 9.05 38.20
CA ASP A 415 -19.81 9.25 39.66
C ASP A 415 -18.60 10.03 40.20
N THR A 416 -18.75 10.72 41.34
CA THR A 416 -17.68 11.55 41.94
C THR A 416 -17.42 11.22 43.41
N ALA A 417 -16.29 10.58 43.73
CA ALA A 417 -15.74 10.60 45.10
C ALA A 417 -14.25 10.21 45.20
N ALA A 418 -13.61 10.71 46.27
CA ALA A 418 -12.52 10.08 47.04
C ALA A 418 -11.28 9.53 46.29
N GLY A 419 -10.36 10.42 45.89
CA GLY A 419 -9.06 10.02 45.35
C GLY A 419 -8.03 9.55 46.38
N ARG A 420 -6.93 8.96 45.90
CA ARG A 420 -5.63 8.88 46.61
C ARG A 420 -4.51 9.24 45.65
N ARG A 421 -3.72 10.26 45.98
CA ARG A 421 -2.52 10.63 45.22
C ARG A 421 -1.37 9.68 45.56
N ARG A 422 -0.75 9.09 44.55
CA ARG A 422 0.69 8.78 44.55
C ARG A 422 1.30 9.48 43.33
N ALA A 423 2.52 9.94 43.47
CA ALA A 423 3.26 10.61 42.41
C ALA A 423 4.20 9.59 41.73
N ASP A 424 4.41 9.77 40.44
CA ASP A 424 5.52 9.21 39.67
C ASP A 424 6.12 10.35 38.84
N PRO A 425 7.42 10.29 38.47
CA PRO A 425 8.11 11.40 37.83
C PRO A 425 7.74 11.53 36.35
N GLY A 426 7.66 12.77 35.86
CA GLY A 426 7.51 13.04 34.42
C GLY A 426 8.83 12.78 33.66
N PRO A 427 8.78 12.34 32.39
CA PRO A 427 9.96 12.29 31.54
C PRO A 427 10.47 13.72 31.29
N GLY A 428 11.78 13.92 31.38
CA GLY A 428 12.41 15.22 31.15
C GLY A 428 12.54 15.57 29.67
N ASP A 429 12.42 16.85 29.34
CA ASP A 429 12.67 17.37 27.99
C ASP A 429 14.17 17.27 27.62
N PRO A 430 14.52 16.93 26.37
CA PRO A 430 15.92 16.90 25.93
C PRO A 430 16.50 18.31 25.75
N VAL A 431 17.70 18.53 26.27
CA VAL A 431 18.42 19.82 26.24
C VAL A 431 19.04 20.06 24.84
N PRO A 432 18.88 21.26 24.24
CA PRO A 432 19.61 21.64 23.03
C PRO A 432 21.10 21.87 23.31
N HIS A 433 21.98 21.42 22.43
CA HIS A 433 23.43 21.66 22.55
C HIS A 433 23.87 23.03 22.01
N ASP A 434 24.78 23.68 22.73
CA ASP A 434 25.36 25.00 22.39
C ASP A 434 26.34 24.98 21.20
N ALA A 435 26.44 26.15 20.55
CA ALA A 435 27.60 26.59 19.77
C ALA A 435 27.84 28.10 20.05
N PRO A 436 29.09 28.61 19.96
CA PRO A 436 29.60 29.52 21.00
C PRO A 436 29.33 31.04 20.87
N ALA A 437 29.59 31.72 21.99
CA ALA A 437 29.19 33.09 22.36
C ALA A 437 29.82 34.27 21.56
N GLY A 438 29.18 35.45 21.68
CA GLY A 438 29.59 36.69 21.01
C GLY A 438 29.09 38.02 21.61
N ARG A 439 29.32 38.26 22.91
CA ARG A 439 29.36 39.57 23.64
C ARG A 439 28.17 40.56 23.59
N ASP A 440 27.64 40.86 24.79
CA ASP A 440 27.41 42.19 25.42
C ASP A 440 27.03 43.41 24.53
N THR A 441 25.96 44.19 24.78
CA THR A 441 25.59 44.88 26.05
C THR A 441 24.11 45.36 26.05
N PRO A 442 23.52 45.84 27.19
CA PRO A 442 22.05 45.92 27.36
C PRO A 442 21.40 47.32 27.43
N ALA A 443 20.09 47.37 27.15
CA ALA A 443 19.10 48.41 27.51
C ALA A 443 17.66 47.90 27.20
N ALA A 444 16.53 48.43 27.67
CA ALA A 444 16.15 49.13 28.92
C ALA A 444 14.59 49.27 28.98
N ALA A 445 14.01 49.67 30.13
CA ALA A 445 12.57 49.83 30.42
C ALA A 445 11.72 48.53 30.40
N GLN A 446 10.94 48.15 31.42
CA GLN A 446 9.95 48.82 32.31
C GLN A 446 8.61 49.16 31.64
N GLY A 447 7.52 48.68 32.27
CA GLY A 447 6.12 48.84 31.86
C GLY A 447 5.23 47.86 32.62
N ASP A 448 4.40 48.35 33.54
CA ASP A 448 3.74 47.52 34.57
C ASP A 448 2.41 46.87 34.16
N GLY A 449 2.14 45.73 34.80
CA GLY A 449 0.90 45.52 35.55
C GLY A 449 -0.41 45.24 34.82
N ALA A 450 -0.82 43.96 34.81
CA ALA A 450 -2.24 43.57 34.98
C ALA A 450 -2.35 42.15 35.53
N SER A 451 -3.02 41.96 36.68
CA SER A 451 -3.33 40.64 37.22
C SER A 451 -4.58 40.06 36.54
N GLY A 452 -4.50 38.79 36.09
CA GLY A 452 -5.54 38.19 35.26
C GLY A 452 -5.58 36.67 35.35
N GLY A 453 -5.93 36.14 36.52
CA GLY A 453 -6.04 34.69 36.73
C GLY A 453 -7.05 34.03 35.79
N ARG A 454 -6.58 33.12 34.93
CA ARG A 454 -7.45 32.28 34.09
C ARG A 454 -7.10 30.80 34.33
N THR A 455 -8.14 30.02 34.60
CA THR A 455 -8.03 28.60 34.94
C THR A 455 -7.51 27.77 33.76
N ARG A 456 -6.64 26.79 34.04
CA ARG A 456 -6.22 25.79 33.04
C ARG A 456 -7.38 24.84 32.73
N GLY A 457 -8.28 25.26 31.83
CA GLY A 457 -9.32 24.39 31.31
C GLY A 457 -8.72 23.22 30.52
N HIS A 458 -9.06 21.97 30.89
CA HIS A 458 -8.74 20.80 30.09
C HIS A 458 -9.39 20.94 28.70
N ARG A 459 -8.56 21.16 27.67
CA ARG A 459 -9.03 21.11 26.28
C ARG A 459 -9.41 19.67 25.95
N ARG A 460 -10.72 19.39 25.87
CA ARG A 460 -11.25 18.17 25.24
C ARG A 460 -10.64 18.04 23.85
N THR A 461 -10.10 16.88 23.52
CA THR A 461 -9.62 16.59 22.17
C THR A 461 -10.82 16.53 21.22
N GLY A 462 -11.01 17.57 20.42
CA GLY A 462 -11.98 17.57 19.32
C GLY A 462 -11.59 16.57 18.22
N PRO A 463 -12.50 16.30 17.27
CA PRO A 463 -12.21 15.44 16.12
C PRO A 463 -11.02 15.99 15.33
N ARG A 464 -10.06 15.11 15.00
CA ARG A 464 -8.86 15.48 14.24
C ARG A 464 -9.18 15.40 12.75
N SER A 465 -9.03 16.52 12.05
CA SER A 465 -9.36 16.58 10.63
C SER A 465 -8.33 15.83 9.78
N THR A 466 -8.82 14.92 8.93
CA THR A 466 -8.07 14.35 7.79
C THR A 466 -8.58 14.92 6.45
N ALA A 467 -9.19 16.10 6.46
CA ALA A 467 -9.56 16.79 5.23
C ALA A 467 -8.31 17.04 4.36
N PRO A 468 -8.43 17.01 3.02
CA PRO A 468 -7.33 17.35 2.14
C PRO A 468 -6.73 18.72 2.49
N VAL A 469 -5.39 18.78 2.55
CA VAL A 469 -4.69 20.06 2.65
C VAL A 469 -4.80 20.73 1.28
N ASP A 470 -5.65 21.76 1.15
CA ASP A 470 -5.65 22.61 -0.03
C ASP A 470 -4.36 23.46 -0.03
N PRO A 471 -3.38 23.21 -0.91
CA PRO A 471 -2.15 23.98 -0.92
C PRO A 471 -2.38 25.40 -1.45
N ALA A 472 -3.48 25.67 -2.16
CA ALA A 472 -3.79 27.00 -2.69
C ALA A 472 -4.12 28.00 -1.57
N ALA A 473 -4.54 27.53 -0.39
CA ALA A 473 -4.67 28.35 0.81
C ALA A 473 -3.32 28.88 1.33
N TRP A 474 -2.19 28.28 0.92
CA TRP A 474 -0.85 28.57 1.42
C TRP A 474 0.15 28.82 0.28
N PRO A 475 0.35 30.08 -0.15
CA PRO A 475 1.20 30.43 -1.29
C PRO A 475 2.66 29.92 -1.17
N SER A 476 3.23 29.92 0.04
CA SER A 476 4.57 29.38 0.32
C SER A 476 4.68 27.88 0.06
N VAL A 477 3.65 27.12 0.45
CA VAL A 477 3.55 25.67 0.27
C VAL A 477 3.29 25.33 -1.20
N SER A 478 2.39 26.06 -1.87
CA SER A 478 2.17 25.94 -3.31
C SER A 478 3.44 26.19 -4.12
N ALA A 479 4.17 27.27 -3.84
CA ALA A 479 5.42 27.60 -4.53
C ALA A 479 6.52 26.54 -4.37
N GLU A 480 6.61 25.88 -3.21
CA GLU A 480 7.58 24.81 -3.00
C GLU A 480 7.16 23.49 -3.68
N LEU A 481 5.86 23.19 -3.69
CA LEU A 481 5.31 22.08 -4.50
C LEU A 481 5.54 22.33 -6.01
N ASP A 482 5.43 23.57 -6.48
CA ASP A 482 5.77 23.94 -7.85
C ASP A 482 7.28 23.85 -8.14
N ARG A 483 8.14 24.19 -7.18
CA ARG A 483 9.59 23.95 -7.31
C ARG A 483 9.91 22.46 -7.40
N ARG A 484 9.34 21.62 -6.53
CA ARG A 484 9.48 20.15 -6.63
C ARG A 484 8.93 19.63 -7.97
N ARG A 485 7.78 20.15 -8.44
CA ARG A 485 7.22 19.84 -9.78
C ARG A 485 8.16 20.24 -10.91
N ALA A 486 8.92 21.33 -10.78
CA ALA A 486 9.86 21.81 -11.79
C ALA A 486 11.08 20.87 -11.97
N LEU A 487 11.52 20.19 -10.91
CA LEU A 487 12.65 19.24 -10.94
C LEU A 487 12.33 17.92 -11.67
N LEU A 488 11.06 17.52 -11.74
CA LEU A 488 10.65 16.28 -12.39
C LEU A 488 10.93 16.29 -13.90
N SER A 489 11.17 15.12 -14.51
CA SER A 489 11.46 15.04 -15.94
C SER A 489 10.29 15.54 -16.80
N ALA A 490 10.59 16.40 -17.78
CA ALA A 490 9.63 16.84 -18.80
C ALA A 490 9.06 15.70 -19.66
N HIS A 491 9.71 14.52 -19.65
CA HIS A 491 9.23 13.33 -20.35
C HIS A 491 7.99 12.71 -19.69
N TRP A 492 7.96 12.67 -18.35
CA TRP A 492 6.88 12.02 -17.58
C TRP A 492 5.75 12.98 -17.17
N ARG A 493 6.03 14.29 -17.13
CA ARG A 493 5.02 15.30 -16.77
C ARG A 493 3.91 15.33 -17.83
N GLY A 494 2.68 15.05 -17.41
CA GLY A 494 1.50 15.23 -18.24
C GLY A 494 1.36 16.70 -18.69
N ARG A 495 0.88 16.93 -19.92
CA ARG A 495 0.48 18.28 -20.33
C ARG A 495 -0.75 18.69 -19.53
N SER A 496 -0.57 19.54 -18.53
CA SER A 496 -1.65 20.26 -17.86
C SER A 496 -2.53 20.92 -18.92
N ARG A 497 -3.80 20.53 -19.03
CA ARG A 497 -4.76 21.20 -19.91
C ARG A 497 -5.07 22.58 -19.30
N PRO A 498 -4.82 23.69 -20.00
CA PRO A 498 -5.40 24.97 -19.62
C PRO A 498 -6.93 24.89 -19.72
N ALA A 499 -7.63 25.75 -19.00
CA ALA A 499 -9.07 25.97 -19.19
C ALA A 499 -9.37 26.43 -20.63
N ALA A 500 -10.63 26.34 -21.04
CA ALA A 500 -11.06 26.45 -22.44
C ALA A 500 -10.64 27.78 -23.13
N GLY A 501 -9.57 27.72 -23.92
CA GLY A 501 -9.14 28.76 -24.85
C GLY A 501 -9.42 28.36 -26.31
N ARG A 502 -9.88 29.31 -27.13
CA ARG A 502 -10.25 29.04 -28.54
C ARG A 502 -9.04 28.62 -29.38
N LEU A 503 -9.20 27.56 -30.18
CA LEU A 503 -8.26 27.23 -31.26
C LEU A 503 -8.33 28.32 -32.36
N PRO A 504 -7.21 28.92 -32.79
CA PRO A 504 -7.16 29.64 -34.05
C PRO A 504 -7.25 28.63 -35.21
N ALA A 505 -7.95 29.00 -36.28
CA ALA A 505 -8.20 28.10 -37.40
C ALA A 505 -6.92 27.72 -38.16
N ALA A 506 -6.76 26.44 -38.50
CA ALA A 506 -5.68 25.97 -39.33
C ALA A 506 -5.82 26.53 -40.75
N ARG A 507 -4.84 27.32 -41.22
CA ARG A 507 -4.76 27.71 -42.63
C ARG A 507 -4.40 26.49 -43.48
N CYS A 508 -5.32 26.10 -44.35
CA CYS A 508 -5.05 25.09 -45.37
C CYS A 508 -4.16 25.68 -46.47
N CYS A 509 -2.97 25.10 -46.66
CA CYS A 509 -2.19 25.24 -47.89
C CYS A 509 -1.78 23.84 -48.36
N SER A 510 -1.95 23.59 -49.66
CA SER A 510 -1.84 22.26 -50.26
C SER A 510 -0.81 22.25 -51.40
N SER A 511 -0.31 21.05 -51.72
CA SER A 511 0.41 20.74 -52.97
C SER A 511 1.85 21.31 -53.10
N THR A 512 2.78 20.77 -53.90
CA THR A 512 2.93 19.40 -54.44
C THR A 512 4.39 19.11 -54.87
N ARG A 513 4.76 17.82 -54.90
CA ARG A 513 5.77 17.15 -55.78
C ARG A 513 7.26 17.55 -55.65
N GLY A 514 8.15 16.55 -55.74
CA GLY A 514 9.60 16.75 -55.75
C GLY A 514 10.47 15.48 -55.84
N ALA A 515 10.06 14.47 -56.61
CA ALA A 515 10.77 13.18 -56.65
C ALA A 515 11.76 13.04 -57.83
N ARG A 516 13.02 12.66 -57.56
CA ARG A 516 13.99 12.13 -58.55
C ARG A 516 14.83 10.98 -57.98
N ARG A 517 15.61 10.30 -58.83
CA ARG A 517 16.01 8.88 -58.65
C ARG A 517 17.51 8.62 -58.96
N ARG A 518 18.11 7.69 -58.19
CA ARG A 518 19.23 6.76 -58.53
C ARG A 518 20.63 7.33 -58.88
N ARG A 519 21.66 6.72 -58.27
CA ARG A 519 22.65 5.83 -58.94
C ARG A 519 23.44 4.99 -57.92
N ARG A 520 24.40 4.16 -58.37
CA ARG A 520 25.16 3.14 -57.59
C ARG A 520 26.67 3.47 -57.55
N SER A 521 27.34 3.10 -56.44
CA SER A 521 28.62 2.34 -56.22
C SER A 521 29.73 2.25 -57.31
N PRO A 522 30.97 1.72 -57.05
CA PRO A 522 31.60 1.17 -55.82
C PRO A 522 33.12 1.59 -55.63
N SER A 523 33.94 0.70 -55.02
CA SER A 523 35.44 0.63 -54.91
C SER A 523 36.07 1.26 -53.64
N CYS A 524 37.12 0.73 -52.99
CA CYS A 524 37.91 -0.53 -53.09
C CYS A 524 37.75 -1.35 -51.75
N CYS A 525 38.43 -2.44 -51.31
CA CYS A 525 39.68 -3.21 -51.61
C CYS A 525 41.01 -2.52 -51.24
N ALA A 526 42.06 -3.14 -50.66
CA ALA A 526 42.29 -4.37 -49.87
C ALA A 526 43.54 -4.07 -48.95
N ASP A 527 44.38 -4.90 -48.32
CA ASP A 527 44.62 -6.35 -48.02
C ASP A 527 45.69 -6.38 -46.85
N SER A 528 46.34 -7.42 -46.28
CA SER A 528 46.39 -8.91 -46.37
C SER A 528 47.13 -9.49 -45.12
N ALA A 529 47.26 -10.84 -45.05
CA ALA A 529 48.30 -11.62 -44.33
C ALA A 529 48.32 -11.74 -42.78
N ALA A 530 48.98 -12.81 -42.30
CA ALA A 530 49.15 -13.31 -40.91
C ALA A 530 50.44 -14.20 -40.88
N PRO A 531 50.76 -15.10 -39.89
CA PRO A 531 50.19 -15.37 -38.55
C PRO A 531 51.24 -15.60 -37.42
N SER A 532 50.80 -15.85 -36.17
CA SER A 532 51.47 -16.75 -35.21
C SER A 532 50.50 -17.18 -34.08
N ARG A 533 50.86 -18.15 -33.22
CA ARG A 533 49.94 -18.85 -32.29
C ARG A 533 50.40 -18.83 -30.82
N CYS A 534 49.45 -18.77 -29.89
CA CYS A 534 49.51 -19.44 -28.57
C CYS A 534 48.08 -19.72 -28.03
N GLY A 535 47.97 -20.54 -26.98
CA GLY A 535 46.75 -21.27 -26.59
C GLY A 535 45.74 -20.57 -25.64
N PRO A 536 44.60 -21.25 -25.32
CA PRO A 536 43.40 -20.65 -24.70
C PRO A 536 43.20 -21.10 -23.22
N PRO A 537 42.10 -20.74 -22.51
CA PRO A 537 40.81 -21.43 -22.71
C PRO A 537 39.52 -20.57 -22.63
N SER A 538 38.45 -21.09 -23.27
CA SER A 538 37.01 -20.90 -22.95
C SER A 538 36.45 -19.52 -22.58
N THR A 539 35.78 -18.86 -23.53
CA THR A 539 34.75 -17.82 -23.28
C THR A 539 33.35 -18.33 -23.59
N TRP A 540 32.33 -17.79 -22.90
CA TRP A 540 30.92 -18.11 -23.13
C TRP A 540 30.37 -17.41 -24.40
N PRO A 541 29.42 -18.01 -25.14
CA PRO A 541 28.99 -17.50 -26.44
C PRO A 541 28.02 -16.31 -26.34
N THR A 542 28.48 -15.11 -26.66
CA THR A 542 27.61 -13.98 -27.01
C THR A 542 27.09 -14.11 -28.44
N ARG A 543 25.78 -13.89 -28.65
CA ARG A 543 25.13 -13.76 -29.97
C ARG A 543 23.98 -12.74 -29.92
N PRO A 544 23.56 -12.16 -31.06
CA PRO A 544 23.67 -10.70 -31.14
C PRO A 544 22.40 -9.94 -31.56
N GLY A 545 22.46 -8.62 -31.39
CA GLY A 545 21.96 -7.64 -32.36
C GLY A 545 20.45 -7.62 -32.65
N CYS A 546 19.71 -6.76 -31.94
CA CYS A 546 18.35 -6.39 -32.33
C CYS A 546 18.34 -5.70 -33.71
N ALA A 547 17.48 -6.17 -34.61
CA ALA A 547 17.13 -5.50 -35.87
C ALA A 547 15.60 -5.33 -35.95
N LEU A 548 15.15 -4.25 -36.59
CA LEU A 548 13.76 -3.79 -36.50
C LEU A 548 12.82 -4.42 -37.54
N GLY A 549 11.80 -5.14 -37.05
CA GLY A 549 10.41 -4.97 -37.49
C GLY A 549 9.90 -5.75 -38.73
N THR A 550 8.81 -6.48 -38.52
CA THR A 550 7.58 -6.40 -39.34
C THR A 550 6.40 -7.05 -38.58
N PRO A 551 5.13 -6.67 -38.83
CA PRO A 551 4.00 -7.07 -37.99
C PRO A 551 3.37 -8.40 -38.40
N TRP A 552 2.82 -9.12 -37.42
CA TRP A 552 2.08 -10.36 -37.62
C TRP A 552 0.71 -10.10 -38.29
N ARG A 553 0.31 -10.98 -39.23
CA ARG A 553 -1.04 -11.00 -39.83
C ARG A 553 -1.64 -12.40 -39.66
N PRO A 554 -2.92 -12.54 -39.28
CA PRO A 554 -3.58 -13.83 -39.22
C PRO A 554 -3.99 -14.31 -40.63
N THR A 555 -3.84 -15.60 -40.89
CA THR A 555 -4.43 -16.28 -42.05
C THR A 555 -5.79 -16.90 -41.68
N PRO A 556 -6.79 -16.88 -42.57
CA PRO A 556 -8.10 -17.49 -42.33
C PRO A 556 -8.04 -19.03 -42.43
N GLY A 557 -8.93 -19.72 -41.71
CA GLY A 557 -9.16 -21.16 -41.88
C GLY A 557 -10.25 -21.49 -42.91
N PRO A 558 -10.29 -22.73 -43.44
CA PRO A 558 -11.40 -23.24 -44.23
C PRO A 558 -12.56 -23.71 -43.34
N ALA A 559 -13.76 -23.83 -43.92
CA ALA A 559 -14.99 -24.16 -43.19
C ALA A 559 -15.58 -25.54 -43.58
N GLN A 560 -16.36 -26.09 -42.63
CA GLN A 560 -17.44 -27.08 -42.80
C GLN A 560 -17.23 -28.33 -43.68
N LEU A 561 -17.43 -29.49 -43.05
CA LEU A 561 -18.15 -30.63 -43.64
C LEU A 561 -19.23 -31.10 -42.65
N THR A 562 -20.29 -31.74 -43.15
CA THR A 562 -21.59 -31.82 -42.45
C THR A 562 -22.09 -33.25 -42.24
N SER A 563 -23.05 -33.40 -41.30
CA SER A 563 -23.83 -34.62 -41.00
C SER A 563 -23.05 -35.76 -40.30
N ARG A 564 -23.67 -36.71 -39.57
CA ARG A 564 -25.09 -36.98 -39.25
C ARG A 564 -25.31 -37.21 -37.74
N SER A 565 -26.55 -37.08 -37.29
CA SER A 565 -27.06 -37.72 -36.04
C SER A 565 -27.76 -39.04 -36.41
N PRO A 566 -27.87 -40.00 -35.46
CA PRO A 566 -29.22 -40.35 -35.02
C PRO A 566 -29.39 -40.65 -33.51
N ARG A 567 -30.42 -40.00 -32.93
CA ARG A 567 -31.51 -40.56 -32.11
C ARG A 567 -31.27 -41.68 -31.05
N SER A 568 -31.64 -41.33 -29.81
CA SER A 568 -32.54 -42.05 -28.86
C SER A 568 -32.25 -43.46 -28.30
N GLY A 569 -32.36 -43.58 -26.98
CA GLY A 569 -32.50 -44.82 -26.18
C GLY A 569 -32.03 -44.55 -24.73
N SER A 570 -32.90 -44.31 -23.73
CA SER A 570 -33.77 -45.27 -23.00
C SER A 570 -33.13 -45.87 -21.74
N VAL A 571 -33.38 -45.21 -20.59
CA VAL A 571 -33.38 -45.73 -19.20
C VAL A 571 -34.52 -46.79 -19.09
N PRO A 572 -34.48 -47.89 -18.28
CA PRO A 572 -33.93 -48.03 -16.91
C PRO A 572 -33.11 -49.32 -16.60
N GLY A 573 -32.65 -49.50 -15.35
CA GLY A 573 -32.16 -50.82 -14.88
C GLY A 573 -31.41 -50.85 -13.54
N THR A 574 -32.15 -50.95 -12.44
CA THR A 574 -31.77 -51.41 -11.07
C THR A 574 -30.40 -52.10 -10.86
N ARG A 575 -29.63 -51.66 -9.86
CA ARG A 575 -29.73 -52.20 -8.48
C ARG A 575 -29.19 -51.20 -7.46
#